data_AF-A0ABD5SFT7-F1
#
_entry.id   AF-A0ABD5SFT7-F1
#
_cell.length_a   1.000
_cell.length_b   1.000
_cell.length_c   1.000
_cell.angle_alpha   90.00
_cell.angle_beta   90.00
_cell.angle_gamma   90.00
#
_symmetry.space_group_name_H-M   'P 1'
#
loop_
_entity.id
_entity.type
_entity.pdbx_description
1 polymer ?
#
loop_
_entity_poly.entity_id
_entity_poly.type
_entity_poly.pdbx_seq_one_letter_code
_entity_poly.pdbx_strand_id
1 'polypeptide(L)'
;LEETLETIADAAGTEVTAVPASEDALAAGDLAPDDFVLYREYPHLLDTCALADLGWESTPVDEAMARTVAEHRESDRDGSEWDPGRDAEERVLGVKDTL
;
A
#
# COMPACT_ATOMS: atom_id res chain seq x y z
N LEU A 1 6.80 -4.37 -3.93
CA LEU A 1 6.06 -3.30 -3.22
C LEU A 1 6.20 -1.99 -3.98
N GLU A 2 7.42 -1.56 -4.33
CA GLU A 2 7.64 -0.37 -5.18
C GLU A 2 6.86 -0.41 -6.49
N GLU A 3 6.93 -1.51 -7.26
CA GLU A 3 6.15 -1.69 -8.49
C GLU A 3 4.63 -1.52 -8.27
N THR A 4 4.11 -1.97 -7.12
CA THR A 4 2.70 -1.80 -6.77
C THR A 4 2.38 -0.33 -6.48
N LEU A 5 3.26 0.38 -5.78
CA LEU A 5 3.11 1.82 -5.52
C LEU A 5 3.14 2.62 -6.82
N GLU A 6 4.06 2.29 -7.73
CA GLU A 6 4.15 2.90 -9.06
C GLU A 6 2.87 2.65 -9.86
N THR A 7 2.35 1.42 -9.88
CA THR A 7 1.10 1.09 -10.58
C THR A 7 -0.09 1.88 -10.01
N ILE A 8 -0.16 2.06 -8.68
CA ILE A 8 -1.18 2.89 -8.03
C ILE A 8 -1.01 4.36 -8.46
N ALA A 9 0.21 4.88 -8.43
CA ALA A 9 0.52 6.26 -8.75
C ALA A 9 0.18 6.59 -10.21
N ASP A 10 0.54 5.70 -11.14
CA ASP A 10 0.20 5.80 -12.57
C ASP A 10 -1.32 5.79 -12.77
N ALA A 11 -2.03 4.84 -12.16
CA ALA A 11 -3.50 4.78 -12.21
C ALA A 11 -4.16 6.02 -11.58
N ALA A 12 -3.54 6.59 -10.55
CA ALA A 12 -3.96 7.82 -9.91
C ALA A 12 -3.55 9.08 -10.70
N GLY A 13 -2.66 8.99 -11.68
CA GLY A 13 -2.13 10.18 -12.37
C GLY A 13 -1.37 11.11 -11.43
N THR A 14 -0.62 10.55 -10.48
CA THR A 14 0.24 11.29 -9.54
C THR A 14 1.62 10.69 -9.50
N GLU A 15 2.59 11.44 -8.99
CA GLU A 15 3.93 10.96 -8.70
C GLU A 15 4.09 10.77 -7.19
N VAL A 16 4.75 9.68 -6.79
CA VAL A 16 5.04 9.37 -5.38
C VAL A 16 6.51 9.05 -5.20
N THR A 17 7.05 9.33 -4.02
CA THR A 17 8.40 8.90 -3.62
C THR A 17 8.29 7.88 -2.52
N ALA A 18 8.74 6.65 -2.77
CA ALA A 18 8.76 5.60 -1.75
C ALA A 18 9.87 5.91 -0.73
N VAL A 19 9.50 5.99 0.55
CA VAL A 19 10.44 6.19 1.67
C VAL A 19 10.44 4.91 2.51
N PRO A 20 11.39 3.98 2.32
CA PRO A 20 11.41 2.72 3.05
C PRO A 20 11.77 2.95 4.52
N ALA A 21 10.91 2.55 5.47
CA ALA A 21 11.14 2.67 6.90
C ALA A 21 11.30 1.29 7.56
N SER A 22 12.33 1.14 8.40
CA SER A 22 12.47 -0.02 9.29
C SER A 22 11.61 0.16 10.54
N GLU A 23 11.43 -0.91 11.31
CA GLU A 23 10.75 -0.86 12.62
C GLU A 23 11.37 0.19 13.55
N ASP A 24 12.70 0.27 13.62
CA ASP A 24 13.41 1.29 14.41
C ASP A 24 13.08 2.72 13.96
N ALA A 25 12.89 2.94 12.65
CA ALA A 25 12.53 4.25 12.13
C ALA A 25 11.05 4.59 12.45
N LEU A 26 10.15 3.62 12.35
CA LEU A 26 8.74 3.77 12.72
C LEU A 26 8.59 4.08 14.22
N ALA A 27 9.40 3.45 15.08
CA ALA A 27 9.37 3.67 16.52
C ALA A 27 9.65 5.13 16.92
N ALA A 28 10.37 5.91 16.09
CA ALA A 28 10.55 7.34 16.34
C ALA A 28 9.25 8.16 16.23
N GLY A 29 8.26 7.63 15.51
CA GLY A 29 6.91 8.18 15.42
C GLY A 29 5.92 7.56 16.40
N ASP A 30 6.36 6.68 17.31
CA ASP A 30 5.49 5.81 18.11
C ASP A 30 4.63 4.86 17.24
N LEU A 31 5.16 4.45 16.09
CA LEU A 31 4.50 3.53 15.15
C LEU A 31 5.14 2.15 15.18
N ALA A 32 4.32 1.13 14.97
CA ALA A 32 4.70 -0.25 14.72
C ALA A 32 4.14 -0.72 13.36
N PRO A 33 4.74 -1.74 12.73
CA PRO A 33 4.26 -2.21 11.43
C PRO A 33 2.79 -2.65 11.42
N ASP A 34 2.28 -3.20 12.52
CA ASP A 34 0.91 -3.66 12.68
C ASP A 34 -0.11 -2.54 12.89
N ASP A 35 0.32 -1.29 13.10
CA ASP A 35 -0.55 -0.12 13.04
C ASP A 35 -1.07 0.14 11.62
N PHE A 36 -0.40 -0.41 10.59
CA PHE A 36 -0.85 -0.34 9.20
C PHE A 36 -1.72 -1.55 8.86
N VAL A 37 -3.03 -1.33 8.66
CA VAL A 37 -4.01 -2.43 8.47
C VAL A 37 -3.74 -3.39 7.31
N LEU A 38 -2.97 -2.96 6.30
CA LEU A 38 -2.57 -3.79 5.16
C LEU A 38 -1.20 -4.46 5.34
N TYR A 39 -0.45 -4.14 6.38
CA TYR A 39 0.82 -4.78 6.67
C TYR A 39 0.62 -6.23 7.11
N ARG A 40 1.46 -7.12 6.58
CA ARG A 40 1.51 -8.54 6.93
C ARG A 40 2.96 -8.93 7.07
N GLU A 41 3.35 -9.45 8.24
CA GLU A 41 4.70 -9.98 8.48
C GLU A 41 5.04 -11.11 7.50
N TYR A 42 4.07 -12.00 7.24
CA TYR A 42 4.21 -13.09 6.29
C TYR A 42 3.31 -12.88 5.06
N PRO A 43 3.88 -12.70 3.86
CA PRO A 43 3.08 -12.57 2.65
C PRO A 43 2.41 -13.90 2.31
N HIS A 44 1.10 -13.86 2.11
CA HIS A 44 0.36 -15.03 1.67
C HIS A 44 0.50 -15.21 0.15
N LEU A 45 1.05 -16.35 -0.25
CA LEU A 45 1.06 -16.78 -1.65
C LEU A 45 -0.02 -17.84 -1.84
N LEU A 46 -0.88 -17.64 -2.84
CA LEU A 46 -1.94 -18.57 -3.20
C LEU A 46 -1.63 -19.22 -4.55
N ASP A 47 -1.76 -20.54 -4.61
CA ASP A 47 -1.70 -21.29 -5.85
C ASP A 47 -3.02 -21.15 -6.62
N THR A 48 -2.95 -20.65 -7.85
CA THR A 48 -4.10 -20.45 -8.75
C THR A 48 -4.18 -21.49 -9.85
N CYS A 49 -3.31 -22.52 -9.88
CA CYS A 49 -3.29 -23.53 -10.94
C CYS A 49 -4.64 -24.26 -11.08
N ALA A 50 -5.28 -24.61 -9.96
CA ALA A 50 -6.59 -25.27 -9.99
C ALA A 50 -7.69 -24.39 -10.61
N LEU A 51 -7.58 -23.05 -10.49
CA LEU A 51 -8.51 -22.12 -11.16
C LEU A 51 -8.17 -22.01 -12.65
N ALA A 52 -6.88 -21.92 -12.99
CA ALA A 52 -6.41 -21.89 -14.37
C ALA A 52 -6.83 -23.16 -15.15
N ASP A 53 -6.79 -24.33 -14.51
CA ASP A 53 -7.25 -25.60 -15.08
C ASP A 53 -8.76 -25.59 -15.41
N LEU A 54 -9.54 -24.74 -14.74
CA LEU A 54 -10.95 -24.51 -15.04
C LEU A 54 -11.16 -23.42 -16.11
N GLY A 55 -10.09 -22.91 -16.71
CA GLY A 55 -10.11 -21.84 -17.71
C GLY A 55 -10.26 -20.44 -17.13
N TRP A 56 -10.03 -20.26 -15.83
CA TRP A 56 -10.00 -18.93 -15.22
C TRP A 56 -8.68 -18.21 -15.53
N GLU A 57 -8.78 -16.95 -15.91
CA GLU A 57 -7.64 -16.05 -16.11
C GLU A 57 -7.75 -14.87 -15.15
N SER A 58 -6.64 -14.50 -14.51
CA SER A 58 -6.60 -13.31 -13.66
C SER A 58 -6.78 -12.07 -14.52
N THR A 59 -7.55 -11.10 -14.02
CA THR A 59 -7.53 -9.74 -14.55
C THR A 59 -6.09 -9.19 -14.47
N PRO A 60 -5.59 -8.52 -15.52
CA PRO A 60 -4.31 -7.81 -15.48
C PRO A 60 -4.23 -6.83 -14.30
N VAL A 61 -3.05 -6.70 -13.71
CA VAL A 61 -2.86 -5.89 -12.48
C VAL A 61 -3.13 -4.41 -12.72
N ASP A 62 -2.69 -3.88 -13.86
CA ASP A 62 -2.92 -2.50 -14.30
C ASP A 62 -4.40 -2.20 -14.51
N GLU A 63 -5.13 -3.10 -15.18
CA GLU A 63 -6.59 -2.98 -15.36
C GLU A 63 -7.33 -3.02 -14.02
N ALA A 64 -6.98 -3.98 -13.16
CA ALA A 64 -7.57 -4.09 -11.84
C ALA A 64 -7.28 -2.83 -10.99
N MET A 65 -6.06 -2.30 -11.04
CA MET A 65 -5.66 -1.11 -10.31
C MET A 65 -6.41 0.14 -10.78
N ALA A 66 -6.49 0.36 -12.09
CA ALA A 66 -7.22 1.50 -12.67
C ALA A 66 -8.69 1.50 -12.24
N ARG A 67 -9.33 0.33 -12.26
CA ARG A 67 -10.72 0.19 -11.79
C ARG A 67 -10.85 0.46 -10.30
N THR A 68 -9.93 -0.04 -9.47
CA THR A 68 -9.93 0.18 -8.02
C THR A 68 -9.74 1.66 -7.67
N VAL A 69 -8.79 2.35 -8.32
CA VAL A 69 -8.56 3.78 -8.09
C VAL A 69 -9.77 4.63 -8.50
N ALA A 70 -10.41 4.29 -9.62
CA ALA A 70 -11.64 4.97 -10.05
C ALA A 70 -12.76 4.80 -9.01
N GLU A 71 -13.00 3.57 -8.54
CA GLU A 71 -14.01 3.28 -7.53
C GLU A 71 -13.74 3.99 -6.20
N HIS A 72 -12.49 3.99 -5.73
CA HIS A 72 -12.09 4.68 -4.51
C HIS A 72 -12.40 6.18 -4.57
N ARG A 73 -12.15 6.84 -5.72
CA ARG A 73 -12.42 8.26 -5.93
C ARG A 73 -13.91 8.61 -5.99
N GLU A 74 -14.72 7.68 -6.48
CA GLU A 74 -16.17 7.84 -6.56
C GLU A 74 -16.86 7.51 -5.22
N SER A 75 -16.16 6.81 -4.33
CA SER A 75 -16.69 6.37 -3.05
C SER A 75 -16.40 7.37 -1.92
N ASP A 76 -17.30 7.42 -0.94
CA ASP A 76 -17.10 8.15 0.32
C ASP A 76 -16.19 7.40 1.33
N ARG A 77 -15.37 6.44 0.87
CA ARG A 77 -14.53 5.57 1.72
C ARG A 77 -13.07 5.92 1.47
N ASP A 78 -12.50 6.74 2.33
CA ASP A 78 -11.11 7.19 2.22
C ASP A 78 -10.13 6.39 3.10
N GLY A 79 -10.66 5.58 4.03
CA GLY A 79 -9.85 4.76 4.94
C GLY A 79 -9.18 5.55 6.07
N SER A 80 -9.50 6.83 6.23
CA SER A 80 -8.91 7.71 7.27
C SER A 80 -9.12 7.21 8.70
N GLU A 81 -10.17 6.42 8.95
CA GLU A 81 -10.41 5.78 10.26
C GLU A 81 -9.32 4.76 10.65
N TRP A 82 -8.54 4.30 9.67
CA TRP A 82 -7.43 3.34 9.82
C TRP A 82 -6.05 3.99 9.65
N ASP A 83 -5.99 5.31 9.45
CA ASP A 83 -4.73 6.04 9.33
C ASP A 83 -4.03 6.12 10.71
N PRO A 84 -2.78 5.63 10.84
CA PRO A 84 -2.02 5.73 12.09
C PRO A 84 -1.63 7.19 12.45
N GLY A 85 -1.89 8.13 11.54
CA GLY A 85 -1.99 9.56 11.83
C GLY A 85 -0.84 10.38 11.27
N ARG A 86 -1.19 11.48 10.60
CA ARG A 86 -0.23 12.38 9.93
C ARG A 86 0.89 12.91 10.82
N ASP A 87 0.59 13.27 12.07
CA ASP A 87 1.60 13.76 13.02
C ASP A 87 2.66 12.70 13.33
N ALA A 88 2.28 11.42 13.36
CA ALA A 88 3.20 10.30 13.59
C ALA A 88 4.09 10.05 12.38
N GLU A 89 3.49 10.08 11.18
CA GLU A 89 4.21 9.99 9.91
C GLU A 89 5.29 11.08 9.78
N GLU A 90 4.96 12.34 10.08
CA GLU A 90 5.89 13.46 9.96
C GLU A 90 7.09 13.34 10.91
N ARG A 91 6.91 12.75 12.10
CA ARG A 91 8.02 12.43 13.01
C ARG A 91 8.98 11.41 12.40
N VAL A 92 8.45 10.35 11.80
CA VAL A 92 9.26 9.32 11.12
C VAL A 92 10.04 9.92 9.95
N LEU A 93 9.39 10.72 9.11
CA LEU A 93 10.03 11.37 7.97
C LEU A 93 11.15 12.31 8.41
N GLY A 94 10.92 13.12 9.46
CA GLY A 94 11.94 14.03 9.99
C GLY A 94 13.21 13.32 10.45
N VAL A 95 13.12 12.12 11.03
CA VAL A 95 14.30 11.32 11.37
C VAL A 95 15.02 10.85 10.12
N LYS A 96 14.28 10.38 9.11
CA LYS A 96 14.85 9.83 7.88
C LYS A 96 15.52 10.87 6.99
N ASP A 97 15.07 12.12 7.04
CA ASP A 97 15.73 13.23 6.33
C ASP A 97 17.07 13.63 6.98
N THR A 98 17.30 13.25 8.24
CA THR A 98 18.53 13.57 8.99
C THR A 98 19.58 12.45 8.99
N LEU A 99 19.24 11.26 8.46
CA LEU A 99 20.14 10.11 8.31
C LEU A 99 20.76 10.06 6.90
#